data_AF-A0AA90KA05-F1
#
_entry.id   AF-A0AA90KA05-F1
#
_cell.length_a   1.000
_cell.length_b   1.000
_cell.length_c   1.000
_cell.angle_alpha   90.00
_cell.angle_beta   90.00
_cell.angle_gamma   90.00
#
_symmetry.space_group_name_H-M   'P 1'
#
loop_
_entity.id
_entity.type
_entity.pdbx_description
1 polymer ?
#
loop_
_entity_poly.entity_id
_entity_poly.type
_entity_poly.pdbx_seq_one_letter_code
_entity_poly.pdbx_strand_id
1 'polypeptide(L)'
;MSNQQGFRSLSTFKKELHRLKSLFATVPFQMLAAFAEFERSMIRERQKEGIAKAKAKGLYKGRKRKVDYVEIRKAMAEENSTFRGVAEKFKVGIATVQRALKEETNNQ
;
A
#
# COMPACT_ATOMS: atom_id res chain seq x y z
N MET A 1 -66.20 -23.91 25.23
CA MET A 1 -66.01 -22.46 25.02
C MET A 1 -64.53 -22.13 25.07
N SER A 2 -64.14 -21.16 24.25
CA SER A 2 -62.87 -20.42 24.16
C SER A 2 -61.60 -21.18 23.74
N ASN A 3 -61.36 -21.13 22.44
CA ASN A 3 -60.04 -21.26 21.83
C ASN A 3 -59.18 -20.06 22.28
N GLN A 4 -58.25 -20.26 23.21
CA GLN A 4 -57.26 -19.25 23.64
C GLN A 4 -55.87 -19.53 23.09
N GLN A 5 -55.76 -19.98 21.83
CA GLN A 5 -54.46 -20.00 21.16
C GLN A 5 -54.26 -18.69 20.38
N GLY A 6 -53.21 -17.93 20.71
CA GLY A 6 -52.42 -17.31 19.64
C GLY A 6 -52.20 -15.80 19.58
N PHE A 7 -52.20 -15.02 20.67
CA PHE A 7 -51.62 -13.66 20.60
C PHE A 7 -50.25 -13.60 21.28
N ARG A 8 -49.18 -13.69 20.46
CA ARG A 8 -47.80 -13.46 20.92
C ARG A 8 -47.71 -12.04 21.50
N SER A 9 -47.19 -11.92 22.73
CA SER A 9 -46.99 -10.63 23.41
C SER A 9 -46.26 -9.63 22.52
N LEU A 10 -46.69 -8.36 22.53
CA LEU A 10 -46.11 -7.28 21.71
C LEU A 10 -44.59 -7.16 21.87
N SER A 11 -44.02 -7.55 23.02
CA SER A 11 -42.57 -7.57 23.23
C SER A 11 -41.86 -8.65 22.43
N THR A 12 -42.48 -9.83 22.28
CA THR A 12 -41.95 -10.95 21.48
C THR A 12 -42.04 -10.64 19.99
N PHE A 13 -43.14 -10.04 19.54
CA PHE A 13 -43.30 -9.59 18.15
C PHE A 13 -42.31 -8.47 17.80
N LYS A 14 -42.09 -7.51 18.70
CA LYS A 14 -41.11 -6.43 18.48
C LYS A 14 -39.67 -6.95 18.39
N LYS A 15 -39.31 -7.98 19.18
CA LYS A 15 -38.00 -8.66 19.10
C LYS A 15 -37.84 -9.44 17.80
N GLU A 16 -38.85 -10.20 17.38
CA GLU A 16 -38.84 -10.88 16.06
C GLU A 16 -38.73 -9.87 14.91
N LEU A 17 -39.48 -8.76 14.98
CA LEU A 17 -39.43 -7.70 13.98
C LEU A 17 -38.05 -7.02 13.90
N HIS A 18 -37.39 -6.75 15.04
CA HIS A 18 -36.04 -6.19 15.06
C HIS A 18 -35.02 -7.17 14.48
N ARG A 19 -35.15 -8.47 14.82
CA ARG A 19 -34.29 -9.53 14.29
C ARG A 19 -34.47 -9.71 12.78
N LEU A 20 -35.71 -9.67 12.28
CA LEU A 20 -35.99 -9.70 10.85
C LEU A 20 -35.38 -8.49 10.14
N LYS A 21 -35.56 -7.27 10.68
CA LYS A 21 -34.96 -6.06 10.13
C LYS A 21 -33.43 -6.13 10.08
N SER A 22 -32.78 -6.66 11.12
CA SER A 22 -31.33 -6.80 11.13
C SER A 22 -30.86 -7.83 10.11
N LEU A 23 -31.57 -8.96 9.93
CA LEU A 23 -31.22 -9.94 8.90
C LEU A 23 -31.30 -9.36 7.47
N PHE A 24 -32.36 -8.62 7.16
CA PHE A 24 -32.53 -8.01 5.82
C PHE A 24 -31.45 -6.96 5.51
N ALA A 25 -30.93 -6.28 6.53
CA ALA A 25 -29.83 -5.35 6.33
C ALA A 25 -28.47 -6.07 6.32
N THR A 26 -28.17 -6.85 7.35
CA THR A 26 -26.80 -7.34 7.60
C THR A 26 -26.33 -8.40 6.60
N VAL A 27 -27.19 -9.36 6.21
CA VAL A 27 -26.75 -10.49 5.37
C VAL A 27 -26.34 -10.06 3.96
N PRO A 28 -27.12 -9.22 3.24
CA PRO A 28 -26.70 -8.73 1.93
C PRO A 28 -25.40 -7.92 1.98
N PHE A 29 -25.23 -7.08 3.01
CA PHE A 29 -23.99 -6.30 3.16
C PHE A 29 -22.77 -7.18 3.44
N GLN A 30 -22.91 -8.21 4.26
CA GLN A 30 -21.82 -9.17 4.51
C GLN A 30 -21.43 -9.93 3.25
N MET A 31 -22.41 -10.36 2.46
CA MET A 31 -22.15 -11.02 1.19
C MET A 31 -21.44 -10.10 0.20
N LEU A 32 -21.88 -8.85 0.06
CA LEU A 32 -21.22 -7.85 -0.79
C LEU A 32 -19.79 -7.56 -0.33
N ALA A 33 -19.55 -7.49 0.98
CA ALA A 33 -18.21 -7.33 1.52
C ALA A 33 -17.31 -8.53 1.17
N ALA A 34 -17.82 -9.75 1.30
CA ALA A 34 -17.09 -10.96 0.93
C ALA A 34 -16.73 -11.00 -0.57
N PHE A 35 -17.65 -10.57 -1.45
CA PHE A 35 -17.37 -10.44 -2.88
C PHE A 35 -16.30 -9.39 -3.17
N ALA A 36 -16.36 -8.23 -2.52
CA ALA A 36 -15.36 -7.18 -2.68
C ALA A 36 -13.96 -7.66 -2.26
N GLU A 37 -13.85 -8.43 -1.18
CA GLU A 37 -12.59 -9.04 -0.75
C GLU A 37 -12.08 -10.09 -1.74
N PHE A 38 -12.98 -10.94 -2.26
CA PHE A 38 -12.66 -11.95 -3.26
C PHE A 38 -12.12 -11.31 -4.55
N GLU A 39 -12.81 -10.33 -5.13
CA GLU A 39 -12.36 -9.62 -6.33
C GLU A 39 -11.00 -8.95 -6.11
N ARG A 40 -10.81 -8.32 -4.94
CA ARG A 40 -9.55 -7.70 -4.58
C ARG A 40 -8.41 -8.71 -4.48
N SER A 41 -8.69 -9.92 -4.01
CA SER A 41 -7.71 -11.01 -3.97
C SER A 41 -7.27 -11.42 -5.38
N MET A 42 -8.22 -11.60 -6.30
CA MET A 42 -7.94 -11.94 -7.69
C MET A 42 -7.15 -10.86 -8.43
N ILE A 43 -7.49 -9.58 -8.23
CA ILE A 43 -6.77 -8.46 -8.83
C ILE A 43 -5.31 -8.46 -8.37
N ARG A 44 -5.05 -8.68 -7.07
CA ARG A 44 -3.68 -8.74 -6.53
C ARG A 44 -2.90 -9.92 -7.10
N GLU A 45 -3.53 -11.07 -7.28
CA GLU A 45 -2.89 -12.24 -7.86
C GLU A 45 -2.43 -11.96 -9.29
N ARG A 46 -3.32 -11.44 -10.14
CA ARG A 46 -2.97 -11.03 -11.51
C ARG A 46 -1.89 -9.95 -11.54
N GLN A 47 -1.95 -8.99 -10.62
CA GLN A 47 -0.91 -7.97 -10.49
C GLN A 47 0.45 -8.58 -10.15
N LYS A 48 0.50 -9.56 -9.22
CA LYS A 48 1.73 -10.27 -8.87
C LYS A 48 2.32 -11.00 -10.08
N GLU A 49 1.49 -11.70 -10.85
CA GLU A 49 1.93 -12.36 -12.09
C GLU A 49 2.49 -11.35 -13.11
N GLY A 50 1.80 -10.22 -13.30
CA GLY A 50 2.27 -9.15 -14.18
C GLY A 50 3.61 -8.57 -13.73
N ILE A 51 3.75 -8.29 -12.43
CA ILE A 51 5.02 -7.82 -11.84
C ILE A 51 6.12 -8.87 -12.04
N ALA A 52 5.84 -10.16 -11.83
CA ALA A 52 6.82 -11.23 -12.00
C ALA A 52 7.32 -11.30 -13.45
N LYS A 53 6.41 -11.24 -14.43
CA LYS A 53 6.77 -11.19 -15.86
C LYS A 53 7.60 -9.95 -16.20
N ALA A 54 7.24 -8.77 -15.70
CA ALA A 54 7.98 -7.54 -15.95
C ALA A 54 9.34 -7.49 -15.22
N LYS A 55 9.46 -8.13 -14.04
CA LYS A 55 10.74 -8.35 -13.36
C LYS A 55 11.65 -9.30 -14.15
N ALA A 56 11.12 -10.42 -14.66
CA ALA A 56 11.88 -11.34 -15.51
C ALA A 56 12.40 -10.67 -16.79
N LYS A 57 11.63 -9.74 -17.35
CA LYS A 57 12.05 -8.89 -18.48
C LYS A 57 13.00 -7.74 -18.10
N GLY A 58 13.30 -7.54 -16.82
CA GLY A 58 14.21 -6.49 -16.35
C GLY A 58 13.68 -5.05 -16.47
N LEU A 59 12.36 -4.85 -16.57
CA LEU A 59 11.77 -3.50 -16.71
C LEU A 59 11.84 -2.69 -15.40
N TYR A 60 11.81 -3.36 -14.25
CA TYR A 60 11.87 -2.69 -12.95
C TYR A 60 13.30 -2.26 -12.62
N LYS A 61 13.67 -1.04 -13.02
CA LYS A 61 14.97 -0.41 -12.73
C LYS A 61 14.95 0.51 -11.49
N GLY A 62 13.90 0.41 -10.68
CA GLY A 62 13.68 1.26 -9.52
C GLY A 62 13.45 2.74 -9.89
N ARG A 63 13.57 3.62 -8.90
CA ARG A 63 13.48 5.07 -9.13
C ARG A 63 14.73 5.53 -9.85
N LYS A 64 14.57 6.19 -11.01
CA LYS A 64 15.68 6.89 -11.66
C LYS A 64 16.24 7.94 -10.69
N ARG A 65 17.55 7.92 -10.49
CA ARG A 65 18.24 8.88 -9.63
C ARG A 65 18.06 10.29 -10.21
N LYS A 66 17.85 11.27 -9.33
CA LYS A 66 17.67 12.68 -9.74
C LYS A 66 18.99 13.37 -10.09
N VAL A 67 20.11 12.87 -9.57
CA VAL A 67 21.43 13.48 -9.70
C VAL A 67 22.45 12.38 -9.99
N ASP A 68 23.42 12.70 -10.85
CA ASP A 68 24.53 11.82 -11.14
C ASP A 68 25.55 11.82 -9.99
N TYR A 69 25.86 10.62 -9.49
CA TYR A 69 26.85 10.44 -8.44
C TYR A 69 28.27 10.74 -8.93
N VAL A 70 28.55 10.65 -10.24
CA VAL A 70 29.84 11.04 -10.81
C VAL A 70 30.12 12.53 -10.55
N GLU A 71 29.14 13.40 -10.77
CA GLU A 71 29.31 14.85 -10.58
C GLU A 71 29.47 15.23 -9.11
N ILE A 72 28.69 14.60 -8.23
CA ILE A 72 28.81 14.79 -6.78
C ILE A 72 30.21 14.37 -6.29
N ARG A 73 30.76 13.28 -6.83
CA ARG A 73 32.10 12.80 -6.48
C ARG A 73 33.20 13.72 -6.97
N LYS A 74 33.11 14.19 -8.21
CA LYS A 74 34.04 15.19 -8.75
C LYS A 74 34.06 16.45 -7.88
N ALA A 75 32.89 16.93 -7.47
CA ALA A 75 32.78 18.08 -6.59
C ALA A 75 33.30 17.83 -5.15
N MET A 76 33.29 16.59 -4.67
CA MET A 76 33.90 16.20 -3.39
C MET A 76 35.42 15.95 -3.48
N ALA A 77 35.96 15.78 -4.70
CA ALA A 77 37.40 15.63 -4.93
C ALA A 77 38.12 16.99 -5.10
N GLU A 78 37.36 18.08 -5.23
CA GLU A 78 37.89 19.45 -5.23
C GLU A 78 38.45 19.81 -3.83
N GLU A 79 39.59 20.53 -3.80
CA GLU A 79 40.21 21.04 -2.58
C GLU A 79 39.23 21.98 -1.84
N ASN A 80 39.13 21.82 -0.50
CA ASN A 80 38.20 22.54 0.40
C ASN A 80 36.70 22.25 0.23
N SER A 81 36.32 21.16 -0.44
CA SER A 81 34.91 20.75 -0.52
C SER A 81 34.37 20.23 0.83
N THR A 82 33.16 20.67 1.20
CA THR A 82 32.44 20.16 2.39
C THR A 82 31.18 19.42 1.96
N PHE A 83 30.80 18.37 2.70
CA PHE A 83 29.56 17.62 2.44
C PHE A 83 28.32 18.52 2.36
N ARG A 84 28.28 19.58 3.19
CA ARG A 84 27.19 20.55 3.22
C ARG A 84 27.21 21.47 2.00
N GLY A 85 28.37 21.98 1.61
CA GLY A 85 28.51 22.83 0.42
C GLY A 85 28.14 22.10 -0.87
N VAL A 86 28.55 20.83 -1.00
CA VAL A 86 28.18 20.00 -2.16
C VAL A 86 26.68 19.67 -2.15
N ALA A 87 26.12 19.34 -0.99
CA ALA A 87 24.68 19.11 -0.84
C ALA A 87 23.84 20.32 -1.28
N GLU A 88 24.25 21.54 -0.89
CA GLU A 88 23.60 22.79 -1.28
C GLU A 88 23.74 23.06 -2.79
N LYS A 89 24.93 22.89 -3.36
CA LYS A 89 25.21 23.06 -4.81
C LYS A 89 24.31 22.16 -5.68
N PHE A 90 24.13 20.91 -5.30
CA PHE A 90 23.32 19.93 -6.04
C PHE A 90 21.85 19.85 -5.57
N LYS A 91 21.44 20.67 -4.60
CA LYS A 91 20.10 20.65 -3.99
C LYS A 91 19.66 19.25 -3.54
N VAL A 92 20.58 18.49 -2.96
CA VAL A 92 20.35 17.14 -2.41
C VAL A 92 20.59 17.13 -0.91
N GLY A 93 20.01 16.16 -0.21
CA GLY A 93 20.36 15.93 1.20
C GLY A 93 21.79 15.41 1.35
N ILE A 94 22.43 15.70 2.50
CA ILE A 94 23.78 15.24 2.85
C ILE A 94 23.90 13.71 2.74
N ALA A 95 22.85 12.97 3.14
CA ALA A 95 22.79 11.52 3.02
C ALA A 95 22.94 11.02 1.57
N THR A 96 22.50 11.79 0.58
CA THR A 96 22.67 11.45 -0.84
C THR A 96 24.13 11.58 -1.26
N VAL A 97 24.84 12.61 -0.78
CA VAL A 97 26.28 12.81 -1.02
C VAL A 97 27.09 11.68 -0.40
N GLN A 98 26.80 11.32 0.85
CA GLN A 98 27.46 10.20 1.52
C GLN A 98 27.20 8.86 0.84
N ARG A 99 25.97 8.61 0.37
CA ARG A 99 25.65 7.42 -0.43
C ARG A 99 26.42 7.38 -1.74
N ALA A 100 26.59 8.52 -2.41
CA ALA A 100 27.34 8.61 -3.66
C ALA A 100 28.81 8.20 -3.49
N LEU A 101 29.43 8.54 -2.36
CA LEU A 101 30.80 8.14 -2.03
C LEU A 101 30.89 6.67 -1.60
N LYS A 102 29.92 6.19 -0.81
CA LYS A 102 29.90 4.78 -0.36
C LYS A 102 29.66 3.78 -1.51
N GLU A 103 28.94 4.16 -2.56
CA GLU A 103 28.73 3.26 -3.69
C GLU A 103 30.00 3.02 -4.52
N GLU A 104 31.01 3.90 -4.48
CA GLU A 104 32.31 3.63 -5.12
C GLU A 104 33.02 2.44 -4.50
N THR A 105 33.06 2.40 -3.17
CA THR A 105 33.78 1.36 -2.45
C THR A 105 33.15 -0.03 -2.60
N ASN A 106 31.88 -0.10 -3.02
CA ASN A 106 31.16 -1.35 -3.24
C ASN A 106 31.21 -1.83 -4.71
N ASN A 107 31.66 -0.97 -5.63
CA ASN A 107 31.78 -1.26 -7.07
C ASN A 107 33.24 -1.39 -7.54
N GLN A 108 34.19 -1.26 -6.60
CA GLN A 108 35.61 -1.66 -6.73
C GLN A 108 35.79 -3.01 -6.05
#